data_AF-A0A419DWL5-F1
#
_entry.id   AF-A0A419DWL5-F1
#
_cell.length_a   1.000
_cell.length_b   1.000
_cell.length_c   1.000
_cell.angle_alpha   90.00
_cell.angle_beta   90.00
_cell.angle_gamma   90.00
#
_symmetry.space_group_name_H-M   'P 1'
#
loop_
_entity.id
_entity.type
_entity.pdbx_description
1 polymer ?
#
loop_
_entity_poly.entity_id
_entity_poly.type
_entity_poly.pdbx_seq_one_letter_code
_entity_poly.pdbx_strand_id
1 'polypeptide(L)' 'MLILNIVSVILEIAIVFIGLAVYLNKNKRYGLCISFTFAVYAFYDLSRFFSWDINKGLLSVIFFLASLSVFWAMLKIYRY' A
#
# COMPACT_ATOMS: atom_id res chain seq x y z
N MET A 1 16.39 -10.13 10.97
CA MET A 1 15.30 -9.14 10.88
C MET A 1 15.48 -8.15 9.73
N LEU A 2 16.67 -7.54 9.53
CA LEU A 2 16.93 -6.60 8.42
C LEU A 2 16.60 -7.15 7.02
N ILE A 3 17.00 -8.39 6.73
CA ILE A 3 16.71 -9.07 5.46
C ILE A 3 15.19 -9.18 5.21
N LEU A 4 14.40 -9.44 6.26
CA LEU A 4 12.95 -9.56 6.14
C LEU A 4 12.31 -8.21 5.78
N ASN A 5 12.77 -7.12 6.39
CA ASN A 5 12.28 -5.76 6.08
C ASN A 5 12.61 -5.37 4.63
N ILE A 6 13.83 -5.66 4.16
CA ILE A 6 14.23 -5.36 2.78
C ILE A 6 13.35 -6.13 1.79
N VAL A 7 13.13 -7.42 2.06
CA VAL A 7 12.24 -8.25 1.22
C VAL A 7 10.81 -7.72 1.26
N SER A 8 10.31 -7.30 2.43
CA SER A 8 8.98 -6.67 2.57
C SER A 8 8.84 -5.45 1.67
N VAL A 9 9.77 -4.49 1.75
CA VAL A 9 9.75 -3.27 0.94
C VAL A 9 9.77 -3.58 -0.56
N ILE A 10 10.58 -4.55 -0.99
CA ILE A 10 10.63 -4.97 -2.40
C ILE A 10 9.28 -5.53 -2.85
N LEU A 11 8.64 -6.38 -2.02
CA LEU A 11 7.31 -6.91 -2.30
C LEU A 11 6.26 -5.79 -2.35
N GLU A 12 6.29 -4.86 -1.42
CA GLU A 12 5.35 -3.73 -1.38
C GLU A 12 5.46 -2.89 -2.64
N ILE A 13 6.67 -2.52 -3.04
CA ILE A 13 6.94 -1.79 -4.28
C ILE A 13 6.45 -2.59 -5.50
N ALA A 14 6.70 -3.90 -5.55
CA ALA A 14 6.19 -4.74 -6.63
C ALA A 14 4.65 -4.72 -6.71
N ILE A 15 3.97 -4.80 -5.57
CA ILE A 15 2.50 -4.75 -5.50
C ILE A 15 1.97 -3.37 -5.91
N VAL A 16 2.66 -2.28 -5.57
CA VAL A 16 2.33 -0.93 -6.05
C VAL A 16 2.32 -0.88 -7.58
N PHE A 17 3.37 -1.41 -8.22
CA PHE A 17 3.48 -1.45 -9.68
C PHE A 17 2.43 -2.38 -10.31
N ILE A 18 2.19 -3.56 -9.73
CA ILE A 18 1.15 -4.48 -10.20
C ILE A 18 -0.25 -3.84 -10.09
N GLY A 19 -0.56 -3.19 -8.97
CA GLY A 19 -1.83 -2.51 -8.77
C GLY A 19 -2.05 -1.36 -9.77
N LEU A 20 -1.00 -0.57 -10.03
CA LEU A 20 -0.99 0.46 -11.08
C LEU A 20 -1.19 -0.15 -12.48
N ALA A 21 -0.48 -1.23 -12.80
CA ALA A 21 -0.64 -1.92 -14.08
C ALA A 21 -2.06 -2.49 -14.25
N VAL A 22 -2.68 -3.01 -13.19
CA VAL A 22 -4.08 -3.46 -13.20
C VAL A 22 -5.04 -2.29 -13.46
N TYR A 23 -4.78 -1.14 -12.85
CA TYR A 23 -5.57 0.07 -13.09
C TYR A 23 -5.44 0.54 -14.55
N LEU A 24 -4.22 0.65 -15.08
CA LEU A 24 -3.95 1.13 -16.44
C LEU A 24 -4.44 0.16 -17.52
N ASN A 25 -4.17 -1.14 -17.36
CA ASN A 25 -4.42 -2.12 -18.41
C ASN A 25 -5.86 -2.67 -18.40
N LYS A 26 -6.49 -2.78 -17.22
CA LYS A 26 -7.84 -3.36 -17.09
C LYS A 26 -8.90 -2.32 -16.75
N ASN A 27 -8.52 -1.04 -16.62
CA ASN A 27 -9.37 0.09 -16.18
C ASN A 27 -10.13 -0.21 -14.87
N LYS A 28 -9.54 -1.06 -14.03
CA LYS A 28 -10.15 -1.52 -12.78
C LYS A 28 -9.71 -0.62 -11.64
N ARG A 29 -10.63 0.22 -11.16
CA ARG A 29 -10.39 1.17 -10.05
C ARG A 29 -9.88 0.51 -8.76
N TYR A 30 -10.14 -0.78 -8.54
CA TYR A 30 -9.61 -1.50 -7.36
C TYR A 30 -8.08 -1.65 -7.39
N GLY A 31 -7.45 -1.66 -8.57
CA GLY A 31 -5.98 -1.72 -8.70
C GLY A 31 -5.30 -0.47 -8.13
N LEU A 32 -5.94 0.70 -8.29
CA LEU A 32 -5.48 1.96 -7.71
C LEU A 32 -5.58 1.94 -6.18
N CYS A 33 -6.67 1.40 -5.63
CA CYS A 33 -6.85 1.26 -4.18
C CYS A 33 -5.78 0.35 -3.55
N ILE A 34 -5.48 -0.79 -4.20
CA ILE A 34 -4.43 -1.72 -3.77
C ILE A 34 -3.06 -1.03 -3.84
N SER A 35 -2.76 -0.40 -4.98
CA SER A 35 -1.49 0.32 -5.18
C SER A 35 -1.29 1.43 -4.15
N PHE A 36 -2.32 2.22 -3.87
CA PHE A 36 -2.26 3.27 -2.84
C PHE A 36 -1.95 2.70 -1.44
N THR A 37 -2.57 1.58 -1.08
CA THR A 37 -2.38 0.97 0.24
C THR A 37 -0.96 0.44 0.41
N PHE A 38 -0.44 -0.25 -0.61
CA PHE A 38 0.94 -0.75 -0.57
C PHE A 38 1.98 0.38 -0.71
N ALA A 39 1.63 1.50 -1.35
CA ALA A 39 2.51 2.67 -1.39
C ALA A 39 2.64 3.32 -0.01
N VAL A 40 1.55 3.35 0.78
CA VAL A 40 1.59 3.78 2.18
C VAL A 40 2.49 2.88 3.02
N TYR A 41 2.39 1.56 2.85
CA TYR A 41 3.25 0.60 3.57
C TYR A 41 4.73 0.78 3.19
N ALA A 42 5.03 0.86 1.89
CA ALA A 42 6.40 1.10 1.41
C ALA A 42 6.97 2.42 1.96
N PHE A 43 6.17 3.48 1.97
CA PHE A 43 6.58 4.77 2.55
C PHE A 43 6.83 4.67 4.06
N TYR A 44 5.99 3.93 4.78
CA TYR A 44 6.19 3.71 6.21
C TYR A 44 7.45 2.90 6.50
N ASP A 45 7.69 1.80 5.79
CA ASP A 45 8.89 0.99 5.99
C ASP A 45 10.17 1.76 5.59
N LEU A 46 10.13 2.57 4.52
CA LEU A 46 11.20 3.50 4.18
C LEU A 46 11.44 4.53 5.28
N SER A 47 10.39 5.15 5.81
CA SER A 47 10.51 6.13 6.88
C SER A 47 11.14 5.55 8.15
N ARG A 48 10.81 4.28 8.46
CA ARG A 48 11.39 3.54 9.57
C ARG A 48 12.86 3.21 9.31
N PHE A 49 13.23 2.93 8.07
CA PHE A 49 14.61 2.68 7.67
C PHE A 49 15.48 3.95 7.81
N PHE A 50 14.94 5.12 7.48
CA PHE A 50 15.61 6.42 7.64
C PHE A 50 15.45 7.04 9.04
N SER A 51 14.77 6.35 9.98
CA SER A 51 14.48 6.85 11.33
C SER A 51 13.79 8.22 11.33
N TRP A 52 12.88 8.46 10.39
CA TRP A 52 12.06 9.67 10.39
C TRP A 52 11.07 9.66 11.55
N ASP A 53 11.05 10.76 12.32
CA ASP A 53 10.13 10.94 13.43
C ASP A 53 8.75 11.36 12.91
N ILE A 54 8.01 10.38 12.39
CA ILE A 54 6.65 10.59 11.88
C ILE A 54 5.68 10.65 13.06
N ASN A 55 4.85 11.70 13.11
CA ASN A 55 3.79 11.82 14.09
C ASN A 55 2.84 10.60 14.01
N LYS A 56 2.77 9.85 15.11
CA LYS A 56 1.96 8.64 15.26
C LYS A 56 0.48 8.88 14.94
N GLY A 57 -0.06 10.06 15.26
CA GLY A 57 -1.45 10.42 14.97
C GLY A 57 -1.73 10.55 13.47
N LEU A 58 -0.85 11.22 12.73
CA LEU A 58 -0.95 11.31 11.26
C LEU A 58 -0.81 9.93 10.61
N LEU A 59 0.11 9.12 11.12
CA LEU A 59 0.32 7.76 10.62
C LEU A 59 -0.93 6.90 10.77
N SER A 60 -1.59 6.92 11.94
CA SER A 60 -2.83 6.17 12.16
C SER A 60 -3.95 6.57 11.20
N VAL A 61 -4.08 7.86 10.87
CA VAL A 61 -5.08 8.34 9.91
C VAL A 61 -4.78 7.83 8.50
N ILE A 62 -3.51 7.87 8.07
CA ILE A 62 -3.11 7.38 6.75
C ILE A 62 -3.33 5.87 6.65
N PHE A 63 -2.97 5.11 7.68
CA PHE A 63 -3.22 3.66 7.73
C PHE A 63 -4.71 3.33 7.73
N PHE A 64 -5.54 4.12 8.41
CA PHE A 64 -6.99 3.96 8.40
C PHE A 64 -7.57 4.18 6.99
N LEU A 65 -7.14 5.23 6.29
CA LEU A 65 -7.54 5.50 4.91
C LEU A 65 -7.08 4.40 3.95
N ALA A 66 -5.85 3.89 4.12
CA ALA A 66 -5.33 2.76 3.36
C ALA A 66 -6.17 1.49 3.60
N SER A 67 -6.53 1.20 4.85
CA SER A 67 -7.40 0.06 5.21
C SER A 67 -8.79 0.18 4.57
N LEU A 68 -9.39 1.37 4.62
CA LEU A 68 -10.69 1.62 3.99
C LEU A 68 -10.63 1.45 2.46
N SER A 69 -9.55 1.92 1.84
CA SER A 69 -9.29 1.81 0.41
C SER A 69 -9.23 0.35 -0.05
N VAL A 70 -8.40 -0.47 0.60
CA VAL A 70 -8.31 -1.91 0.28
C VAL A 70 -9.60 -2.65 0.64
N PHE A 71 -10.31 -2.28 1.71
CA PHE A 71 -11.60 -2.87 2.03
C PHE A 71 -12.61 -2.66 0.88
N TRP A 72 -12.71 -1.42 0.35
CA TRP A 72 -13.56 -1.13 -0.79
C TRP A 72 -13.10 -1.86 -2.07
N ALA A 73 -11.79 -1.97 -2.28
CA ALA A 73 -11.22 -2.76 -3.38
C ALA A 73 -11.64 -4.24 -3.29
N MET A 74 -11.55 -4.83 -2.10
CA MET A 74 -11.92 -6.23 -1.85
C MET A 74 -13.41 -6.47 -2.05
N LEU A 75 -14.28 -5.56 -1.59
CA LEU A 75 -15.71 -5.64 -1.89
C LEU A 75 -15.99 -5.62 -3.39
N LYS A 76 -15.26 -4.81 -4.15
CA LYS A 76 -15.38 -4.77 -5.61
C LYS A 76 -14.88 -6.04 -6.30
N ILE A 77 -13.82 -6.65 -5.78
CA ILE A 77 -13.28 -7.91 -6.29
C ILE A 77 -14.23 -9.06 -5.95
N TYR A 78 -14.76 -9.12 -4.73
CA TYR A 78 -15.66 -10.18 -4.28
C TYR A 78 -17.02 -10.17 -4.99
N ARG A 79 -17.51 -8.98 -5.37
CA ARG A 79 -18.80 -8.83 -6.05
C ARG A 79 -18.72 -9.04 -7.57
N TYR A 80 -17.54 -9.35 -8.11
CA TYR A 80 -17.27 -9.59 -9.53
C TYR A 80 -16.88 -11.05 -9.75
#